data_AF-A0A183B393-F1
#
_entry.id   AF-A0A183B393-F1
#
_cell.length_a   1.000
_cell.length_b   1.000
_cell.length_c   1.000
_cell.angle_alpha   90.00
_cell.angle_beta   90.00
_cell.angle_gamma   90.00
#
_symmetry.space_group_name_H-M   'P 1'
#
loop_
_entity.id
_entity.type
_entity.pdbx_description
1 polymer ?
#
loop_
_entity_poly.entity_id
_entity_poly.type
_entity_poly.pdbx_seq_one_letter_code
_entity_poly.pdbx_strand_id
1 'polypeptide(L)'
;MKPRILFHCAYLSLLWLFYCKAEPSVYGILPHEYSSVTDNVFTVQAHRPIIVTLFGTGMREITHIGFAAQNKTAHSNCEHDRVTSSFKVAAENDFVANSVITLRELGKNEPAFYLCIRTIPSISASTASEETPQNETVPVELWFYAGNGGSERRLAFHTTGTLMPMWVQIILIIVLFFLSGLFSGLNLGLMSLDKTELKIIESAGAPNEKNYAKAIRPVREKGNLLLCTLLLGNVLVNTSLTILMDDLTGSGLFAVIGSTIGITVFGEIMPQAVCSRHGLAIGAKTLWLTKLFMLITFPVAFPVSFLLDKILGEEMGQVYSREKLGVLIREQAVAGTVATDEMNIITGALALTTKTVADVMTPLSDAFMLSYSDVLDFNTMNDIYSHGYTRIPVFENDRRNIRAVLNVKDLAFINTEDNVPVSTVCDFYNRSIIIVLDATNLEAMLKEFRQGEFILLHDVVDIGVDCVLLRVLCPVPSWLTFGKVTVTGDICYMQKAVNLKDEGYSQSKAARGIKNGENERQ
;
A
#
# COMPACT_ATOMS: atom_id res chain seq x y z
N MET A 1 92.77 -48.53 22.89
CA MET A 1 92.03 -47.85 23.97
C MET A 1 91.30 -46.56 23.52
N LYS A 2 90.83 -46.45 22.26
CA LYS A 2 90.06 -45.27 21.75
C LYS A 2 88.67 -45.55 21.11
N PRO A 3 88.22 -46.79 20.79
CA PRO A 3 86.87 -46.97 20.20
C PRO A 3 85.73 -47.01 21.23
N ARG A 4 86.01 -47.25 22.52
CA ARG A 4 84.99 -47.26 23.59
C ARG A 4 84.53 -45.86 24.04
N ILE A 5 85.37 -44.84 23.86
CA ILE A 5 85.04 -43.45 24.24
C ILE A 5 84.12 -42.81 23.18
N LEU A 6 84.35 -43.09 21.89
CA LEU A 6 83.47 -42.61 20.81
C LEU A 6 82.06 -43.23 20.88
N PHE A 7 81.95 -44.51 21.23
CA PHE A 7 80.64 -45.17 21.40
C PHE A 7 79.88 -44.64 22.61
N HIS A 8 80.56 -44.35 23.73
CA HIS A 8 79.91 -43.72 24.88
C HIS A 8 79.52 -42.27 24.60
N CYS A 9 80.35 -41.47 23.91
CA CYS A 9 79.96 -40.11 23.53
C CYS A 9 78.83 -40.08 22.49
N ALA A 10 78.79 -41.00 21.53
CA ALA A 10 77.71 -41.12 20.56
C ALA A 10 76.40 -41.63 21.20
N TYR A 11 76.50 -42.57 22.15
CA TYR A 11 75.35 -43.05 22.92
C TYR A 11 74.86 -42.01 23.92
N LEU A 12 75.76 -41.24 24.56
CA LEU A 12 75.39 -40.07 25.36
C LEU A 12 74.80 -38.96 24.50
N SER A 13 75.30 -38.68 23.29
CA SER A 13 74.71 -37.67 22.40
C SER A 13 73.37 -38.12 21.81
N LEU A 14 73.19 -39.41 21.54
CA LEU A 14 71.89 -40.00 21.16
C LEU A 14 70.93 -40.01 22.35
N LEU A 15 71.37 -40.36 23.55
CA LEU A 15 70.58 -40.22 24.78
C LEU A 15 70.24 -38.76 25.05
N TRP A 16 71.16 -37.82 24.81
CA TRP A 16 70.91 -36.38 24.94
C TRP A 16 69.92 -35.88 23.88
N LEU A 17 70.00 -36.37 22.64
CA LEU A 17 69.00 -36.10 21.59
C LEU A 17 67.63 -36.73 21.90
N PHE A 18 67.57 -37.85 22.62
CA PHE A 18 66.33 -38.47 23.08
C PHE A 18 65.81 -37.92 24.42
N TYR A 19 66.66 -37.28 25.23
CA TYR A 19 66.30 -36.63 26.51
C TYR A 19 66.13 -35.11 26.44
N CYS A 20 66.50 -34.46 25.33
CA CYS A 20 66.20 -33.06 25.12
C CYS A 20 64.71 -32.93 24.78
N LYS A 21 63.88 -32.91 25.83
CA LYS A 21 62.47 -32.53 25.70
C LYS A 21 62.46 -31.11 25.11
N ALA A 22 61.96 -30.97 23.89
CA ALA A 22 61.88 -29.66 23.24
C ALA A 22 61.02 -28.74 24.11
N GLU A 23 61.50 -27.53 24.39
CA GLU A 23 60.74 -26.55 25.15
C GLU A 23 59.38 -26.31 24.48
N PRO A 24 58.30 -26.23 25.28
CA PRO A 24 56.96 -26.03 24.75
C PRO A 24 56.90 -24.70 24.01
N SER A 25 56.64 -24.75 22.71
CA SER A 25 56.65 -23.59 21.83
C SER A 25 55.48 -23.63 20.85
N VAL A 26 54.84 -22.50 20.66
CA VAL A 26 53.72 -22.32 19.72
C VAL A 26 54.23 -21.67 18.44
N TYR A 27 54.00 -22.32 17.31
CA TYR A 27 54.41 -21.83 15.98
C TYR A 27 53.29 -21.09 15.24
N GLY A 28 52.03 -21.38 15.56
CA GLY A 28 50.89 -20.76 14.91
C GLY A 28 49.61 -20.86 15.72
N ILE A 29 48.71 -19.90 15.51
CA ILE A 29 47.36 -19.88 16.05
C ILE A 29 46.39 -19.60 14.91
N LEU A 30 45.32 -20.39 14.82
CA LEU A 30 44.31 -20.26 13.78
C LEU A 30 42.93 -20.16 14.44
N PRO A 31 42.23 -19.02 14.31
CA PRO A 31 40.83 -18.94 14.71
C PRO A 31 39.94 -19.71 13.72
N HIS A 32 38.91 -20.37 14.23
CA HIS A 32 37.88 -21.02 13.40
C HIS A 32 37.01 -19.99 12.68
N GLU A 33 36.82 -18.81 13.29
CA GLU A 33 36.07 -17.68 12.75
C GLU A 33 36.94 -16.42 12.78
N TYR A 34 37.11 -15.76 11.63
CA TYR A 34 37.81 -14.47 11.51
C TYR A 34 37.16 -13.57 10.45
N SER A 35 37.24 -12.26 10.64
CA SER A 35 36.65 -11.26 9.75
C SER A 35 37.55 -10.96 8.55
N SER A 36 38.86 -10.86 8.78
CA SER A 36 39.87 -10.60 7.74
C SER A 36 41.26 -10.99 8.21
N VAL A 37 42.20 -11.12 7.28
CA VAL A 37 43.64 -11.30 7.57
C VAL A 37 44.40 -10.16 6.93
N THR A 38 45.20 -9.43 7.71
CA THR A 38 45.99 -8.29 7.24
C THR A 38 47.39 -8.42 7.82
N ASP A 39 48.43 -8.36 6.99
CA ASP A 39 49.83 -8.50 7.41
C ASP A 39 50.14 -9.75 8.27
N ASN A 40 49.47 -10.87 7.97
CA ASN A 40 49.53 -12.15 8.73
C ASN A 40 48.96 -12.08 10.16
N VAL A 41 48.15 -11.07 10.47
CA VAL A 41 47.41 -10.92 11.74
C VAL A 41 45.93 -11.19 11.47
N PHE A 42 45.31 -12.04 12.29
CA PHE A 42 43.89 -12.35 12.18
C PHE A 42 43.06 -11.25 12.85
N THR A 43 42.03 -10.77 12.18
CA THR A 43 41.06 -9.82 12.74
C THR A 43 39.81 -10.58 13.19
N VAL A 44 39.44 -10.46 14.46
CA VAL A 44 38.30 -11.16 15.07
C VAL A 44 37.36 -10.18 15.77
N GLN A 45 36.09 -10.55 15.95
CA GLN A 45 35.12 -9.69 16.62
C GLN A 45 35.40 -9.59 18.12
N ALA A 46 35.36 -8.38 18.68
CA ALA A 46 35.52 -8.18 20.12
C ALA A 46 34.32 -8.74 20.90
N HIS A 47 34.55 -9.12 22.15
CA HIS A 47 33.57 -9.63 23.13
C HIS A 47 32.81 -10.90 22.71
N ARG A 48 33.24 -11.56 21.62
CA ARG A 48 32.66 -12.81 21.13
C ARG A 48 33.57 -14.00 21.47
N PRO A 49 33.04 -15.12 21.99
CA PRO A 49 33.82 -16.32 22.20
C PRO A 49 34.15 -16.96 20.85
N ILE A 50 35.44 -17.19 20.59
CA ILE A 50 35.93 -17.85 19.38
C ILE A 50 36.79 -19.05 19.76
N ILE A 51 36.70 -20.10 18.94
CA ILE A 51 37.57 -21.27 19.07
C ILE A 51 38.85 -20.99 18.29
N VAL A 52 39.99 -21.15 18.96
CA VAL A 52 41.32 -21.07 18.35
C VAL A 52 42.03 -22.40 18.47
N THR A 53 42.68 -22.79 17.37
CA THR A 53 43.55 -23.96 17.32
C THR A 53 45.00 -23.50 17.33
N LEU A 54 45.77 -24.04 18.26
CA LEU A 54 47.19 -23.78 18.49
C LEU A 54 48.00 -24.92 17.87
N PHE A 55 49.09 -24.56 17.19
CA PHE A 55 50.02 -25.50 16.56
C PHE A 55 51.43 -25.27 17.12
N GLY A 56 52.12 -26.34 17.50
CA GLY A 56 53.41 -26.21 18.19
C GLY A 56 54.00 -27.55 18.63
N THR A 57 54.92 -27.50 19.59
CA THR A 57 55.49 -28.67 20.28
C THR A 57 55.26 -28.55 21.78
N GLY A 58 55.08 -29.66 22.49
CA GLY A 58 54.88 -29.66 23.94
C GLY A 58 53.53 -29.11 24.38
N MET A 59 52.49 -29.26 23.54
CA MET A 59 51.14 -28.71 23.80
C MET A 59 50.49 -29.26 25.07
N ARG A 60 50.86 -30.47 25.51
CA ARG A 60 50.38 -31.07 26.76
C ARG A 60 50.89 -30.35 28.02
N GLU A 61 51.97 -29.58 27.90
CA GLU A 61 52.55 -28.82 29.02
C GLU A 61 51.93 -27.44 29.17
N ILE A 62 51.19 -26.97 28.16
CA ILE A 62 50.51 -25.68 28.15
C ILE A 62 49.14 -25.84 28.79
N THR A 63 48.92 -25.17 29.93
CA THR A 63 47.64 -25.25 30.66
C THR A 63 46.68 -24.13 30.27
N HIS A 64 47.22 -22.93 30.07
CA HIS A 64 46.46 -21.73 29.80
C HIS A 64 47.16 -20.85 28.77
N ILE A 65 46.37 -20.06 28.05
CA ILE A 65 46.82 -18.98 27.18
C ILE A 65 46.26 -17.65 27.65
N GLY A 66 46.90 -16.56 27.26
CA GLY A 66 46.46 -15.20 27.50
C GLY A 66 47.02 -14.28 26.43
N PHE A 67 46.64 -13.00 26.45
CA PHE A 67 47.09 -12.05 25.46
C PHE A 67 47.65 -10.78 26.09
N ALA A 68 48.81 -10.35 25.63
CA ALA A 68 49.47 -9.10 25.99
C ALA A 68 49.24 -8.04 24.90
N ALA A 69 49.20 -6.77 25.29
CA ALA A 69 48.98 -5.66 24.34
C ALA A 69 50.28 -5.06 23.78
N GLN A 70 51.44 -5.51 24.27
CA GLN A 70 52.74 -5.04 23.82
C GLN A 70 53.53 -6.18 23.19
N ASN A 71 54.30 -5.83 22.15
CA ASN A 71 55.21 -6.78 21.53
C ASN A 71 56.52 -6.88 22.34
N LYS A 72 56.89 -8.08 22.76
CA LYS A 72 58.18 -8.40 23.36
C LYS A 72 58.71 -9.71 22.78
N THR A 73 60.01 -9.94 22.93
CA THR A 73 60.68 -11.12 22.38
C THR A 73 60.10 -12.42 22.93
N ALA A 74 59.99 -13.43 22.07
CA ALA A 74 59.65 -14.80 22.45
C ALA A 74 60.42 -15.29 23.70
N HIS A 75 59.75 -16.07 24.55
CA HIS A 75 60.27 -16.61 25.83
C HIS A 75 60.59 -15.57 26.92
N SER A 76 60.29 -14.28 26.71
CA SER A 76 60.31 -13.30 27.81
C SER A 76 59.09 -13.45 28.74
N ASN A 77 59.24 -13.09 30.02
CA ASN A 77 58.15 -13.16 31.00
C ASN A 77 57.04 -12.17 30.61
N CYS A 78 55.79 -12.66 30.56
CA CYS A 78 54.62 -11.86 30.17
C CYS A 78 53.52 -11.77 31.23
N GLU A 79 53.77 -12.21 32.47
CA GLU A 79 52.73 -12.26 33.50
C GLU A 79 52.12 -10.89 33.82
N HIS A 80 52.94 -9.85 33.82
CA HIS A 80 52.51 -8.47 34.07
C HIS A 80 52.08 -7.70 32.82
N ASP A 81 52.32 -8.23 31.62
CA ASP A 81 51.99 -7.58 30.35
C ASP A 81 50.64 -8.04 29.77
N ARG A 82 50.07 -9.11 30.33
CA ARG A 82 48.79 -9.68 29.91
C ARG A 82 47.65 -8.73 30.24
N VAL A 83 46.78 -8.49 29.25
CA VAL A 83 45.59 -7.64 29.41
C VAL A 83 44.28 -8.43 29.40
N THR A 84 44.33 -9.72 29.06
CA THR A 84 43.18 -10.63 29.12
C THR A 84 43.25 -11.55 30.35
N SER A 85 42.11 -12.10 30.74
CA SER A 85 42.10 -13.28 31.62
C SER A 85 42.78 -14.48 30.93
N SER A 86 43.19 -15.47 31.72
CA SER A 86 43.71 -16.73 31.21
C SER A 86 42.59 -17.61 30.66
N PHE A 87 42.77 -18.17 29.46
CA PHE A 87 41.88 -19.14 28.84
C PHE A 87 42.48 -20.53 28.94
N LYS A 88 41.65 -21.51 29.31
CA LYS A 88 42.10 -22.91 29.45
C LYS A 88 42.39 -23.51 28.09
N VAL A 89 43.49 -24.26 28.00
CA VAL A 89 43.88 -24.98 26.80
C VAL A 89 43.52 -26.46 26.95
N ALA A 90 42.92 -27.03 25.91
CA ALA A 90 42.66 -28.46 25.80
C ALA A 90 43.59 -29.03 24.71
N ALA A 91 44.68 -29.65 25.14
CA ALA A 91 45.60 -30.34 24.24
C ALA A 91 44.93 -31.61 23.67
N GLU A 92 44.82 -31.69 22.35
CA GLU A 92 44.35 -32.89 21.67
C GLU A 92 45.50 -33.90 21.59
N ASN A 93 46.65 -33.43 21.08
CA ASN A 93 47.89 -34.17 20.94
C ASN A 93 49.07 -33.32 21.39
N ASP A 94 50.29 -33.84 21.30
CA ASP A 94 51.49 -33.10 21.71
C ASP A 94 51.85 -31.91 20.79
N PHE A 95 51.16 -31.81 19.64
CA PHE A 95 51.38 -30.80 18.60
C PHE A 95 50.21 -29.83 18.38
N VAL A 96 49.01 -30.20 18.83
CA VAL A 96 47.77 -29.45 18.54
C VAL A 96 46.95 -29.32 19.82
N ALA A 97 46.47 -28.10 20.08
CA ALA A 97 45.56 -27.81 21.18
C ALA A 97 44.48 -26.82 20.77
N ASN A 98 43.32 -26.90 21.42
CA ASN A 98 42.20 -26.00 21.19
C ASN A 98 41.92 -25.18 22.46
N SER A 99 41.51 -23.93 22.26
CA SER A 99 41.07 -23.06 23.36
C SER A 99 39.92 -22.17 22.90
N VAL A 100 39.04 -21.81 23.83
CA VAL A 100 37.97 -20.85 23.60
C VAL A 100 38.40 -19.53 24.23
N ILE A 101 38.56 -18.49 23.40
CA ILE A 101 39.04 -17.18 23.82
C ILE A 101 37.98 -16.11 23.63
N THR A 102 37.99 -15.09 24.48
CA THR A 102 37.17 -13.88 24.35
C THR A 102 38.08 -12.65 24.45
N LEU A 103 38.23 -11.92 23.34
CA LEU A 103 39.09 -10.73 23.29
C LEU A 103 38.27 -9.45 23.44
N ARG A 104 38.79 -8.46 24.16
CA ARG A 104 38.17 -7.12 24.25
C ARG A 104 38.53 -6.27 23.03
N GLU A 105 37.93 -5.09 22.93
CA GLU A 105 38.33 -4.10 21.92
C GLU A 105 39.75 -3.58 22.17
N LEU A 106 40.52 -3.44 21.09
CA LEU A 106 41.87 -2.87 21.11
C LEU A 106 41.81 -1.41 21.58
N GLY A 107 42.67 -1.05 22.54
CA GLY A 107 42.84 0.34 22.96
C GLY A 107 43.54 1.18 21.86
N LYS A 108 43.38 2.50 21.88
CA LYS A 108 44.00 3.42 20.88
C LYS A 108 45.52 3.31 20.79
N ASN A 109 46.18 2.84 21.84
CA ASN A 109 47.64 2.70 21.95
C ASN A 109 48.11 1.24 21.90
N GLU A 110 47.22 0.30 21.58
CA GLU A 110 47.53 -1.13 21.54
C GLU A 110 47.66 -1.58 20.08
N PRO A 111 48.83 -2.06 19.63
CA PRO A 111 49.03 -2.44 18.23
C PRO A 111 48.31 -3.75 17.87
N ALA A 112 48.33 -4.76 18.74
CA ALA A 112 47.67 -6.05 18.57
C ALA A 112 47.65 -6.83 19.89
N PHE A 113 46.87 -7.91 19.97
CA PHE A 113 46.93 -8.90 21.04
C PHE A 113 47.95 -9.99 20.73
N TYR A 114 49.07 -10.03 21.46
CA TYR A 114 50.14 -11.03 21.31
C TYR A 114 49.93 -12.21 22.26
N LEU A 115 50.15 -13.43 21.77
CA LEU A 115 49.93 -14.66 22.54
C LEU A 115 50.95 -14.88 23.68
N CYS A 116 50.43 -15.17 24.86
CA CYS A 116 51.15 -15.62 26.05
C CYS A 116 50.72 -17.04 26.41
N ILE A 117 51.68 -17.88 26.80
CA ILE A 117 51.42 -19.26 27.25
C ILE A 117 51.84 -19.45 28.71
N ARG A 118 51.07 -20.29 29.42
CA ARG A 118 51.38 -20.76 30.77
C ARG A 118 51.76 -22.22 30.71
N THR A 119 53.00 -22.52 31.09
CA THR A 119 53.52 -23.88 31.09
C THR A 119 53.72 -24.35 32.53
N ILE A 120 53.53 -25.66 32.76
CA ILE A 120 53.98 -26.28 33.99
C ILE A 120 55.46 -26.61 33.79
N PRO A 121 56.36 -26.19 34.69
CA PRO A 121 57.76 -26.58 34.58
C PRO A 121 57.90 -28.10 34.57
N SER A 122 58.41 -28.66 33.48
CA SER A 122 58.99 -29.99 33.53
C SER A 122 60.31 -29.86 34.30
N ILE A 123 60.45 -30.59 35.41
CA ILE A 123 61.64 -30.56 36.27
C ILE A 123 62.84 -31.06 35.46
N SER A 124 63.54 -30.17 34.78
CA SER A 124 64.91 -30.37 34.30
C SER A 124 65.45 -29.09 33.66
N ALA A 125 66.36 -28.41 34.40
CA ALA A 125 67.39 -27.47 33.96
C ALA A 125 67.33 -26.08 34.63
N SER A 126 67.91 -25.97 35.82
CA SER A 126 68.70 -24.79 36.17
C SER A 126 70.05 -25.25 36.68
N THR A 127 71.10 -24.96 35.90
CA THR A 127 72.48 -25.00 36.35
C THR A 127 72.81 -23.60 36.87
N ALA A 128 73.03 -23.45 38.18
CA ALA A 128 74.12 -22.68 38.79
C ALA A 128 73.78 -22.19 40.22
N SER A 129 74.83 -22.27 41.04
CA SER A 129 75.04 -21.75 42.40
C SER A 129 74.42 -22.49 43.59
N GLU A 130 75.33 -23.01 44.41
CA GLU A 130 75.17 -23.66 45.70
C GLU A 130 74.59 -22.71 46.76
N GLU A 131 73.66 -23.24 47.58
CA GLU A 131 73.70 -23.34 49.04
C GLU A 131 72.31 -23.21 49.69
N THR A 132 72.13 -24.02 50.75
CA THR A 132 71.06 -24.08 51.77
C THR A 132 69.70 -24.74 51.44
N PRO A 133 69.22 -25.70 52.28
CA PRO A 133 67.93 -26.35 52.09
C PRO A 133 66.85 -25.67 52.95
N GLN A 134 65.72 -25.29 52.35
CA GLN A 134 64.38 -25.30 52.99
C GLN A 134 63.30 -24.83 52.01
N ASN A 135 62.12 -25.43 52.17
CA ASN A 135 60.83 -25.20 51.51
C ASN A 135 60.57 -26.03 50.24
N GLU A 136 59.51 -26.84 50.33
CA GLU A 136 58.81 -27.44 49.21
C GLU A 136 58.50 -26.35 48.17
N THR A 137 59.32 -26.29 47.13
CA THR A 137 59.09 -25.41 46.00
C THR A 137 57.89 -25.95 45.23
N VAL A 138 56.72 -25.37 45.48
CA VAL A 138 55.60 -25.41 44.53
C VAL A 138 56.18 -25.01 43.16
N PRO A 139 55.99 -25.79 42.08
CA PRO A 139 56.52 -25.44 40.78
C PRO A 139 55.98 -24.07 40.40
N VAL A 140 56.88 -23.10 40.25
CA VAL A 140 56.50 -21.73 39.89
C VAL A 140 55.96 -21.80 38.47
N GLU A 141 54.66 -21.61 38.32
CA GLU A 141 54.03 -21.53 37.01
C GLU A 141 54.42 -20.18 36.40
N LEU A 142 55.23 -20.21 35.34
CA LEU A 142 55.70 -19.02 34.65
C LEU A 142 54.97 -18.82 33.33
N TRP A 143 54.70 -17.55 33.02
CA TRP A 143 54.07 -17.11 31.79
C TRP A 143 55.10 -16.50 30.85
N PHE A 144 55.09 -16.94 29.60
CA PHE A 144 56.04 -16.49 28.60
C PHE A 144 55.36 -16.11 27.29
N TYR A 145 55.97 -15.15 26.58
CA TYR A 145 55.58 -14.81 25.22
C TYR A 145 55.79 -16.01 24.28
N ALA A 146 54.75 -16.34 23.52
CA ALA A 146 54.76 -17.47 22.61
C ALA A 146 55.57 -17.16 21.33
N GLY A 147 56.38 -18.12 20.87
CA GLY A 147 57.11 -18.02 19.60
C GLY A 147 58.47 -18.72 19.66
N ASN A 148 59.20 -18.74 18.53
CA ASN A 148 60.54 -19.35 18.43
C ASN A 148 61.56 -18.39 17.79
N GLY A 149 61.48 -17.09 18.10
CA GLY A 149 62.38 -16.06 17.54
C GLY A 149 62.18 -15.73 16.05
N GLY A 150 61.07 -16.18 15.43
CA GLY A 150 60.65 -15.85 14.06
C GLY A 150 59.66 -14.68 13.98
N SER A 151 58.91 -14.54 12.87
CA SER A 151 57.89 -13.49 12.70
C SER A 151 56.69 -13.70 13.66
N GLU A 152 56.73 -13.01 14.81
CA GLU A 152 55.73 -13.03 15.90
C GLU A 152 54.34 -12.53 15.47
N ARG A 153 54.21 -11.93 14.28
CA ARG A 153 52.94 -11.42 13.73
C ARG A 153 51.88 -12.50 13.51
N ARG A 154 52.29 -13.76 13.31
CA ARG A 154 51.38 -14.92 13.15
C ARG A 154 50.71 -15.37 14.45
N LEU A 155 51.10 -14.81 15.59
CA LEU A 155 50.57 -15.12 16.92
C LEU A 155 49.81 -13.93 17.51
N ALA A 156 49.36 -13.01 16.63
CA ALA A 156 48.67 -11.80 17.02
C ALA A 156 47.23 -11.75 16.50
N PHE A 157 46.35 -11.07 17.25
CA PHE A 157 44.98 -10.76 16.84
C PHE A 157 44.73 -9.26 16.83
N HIS A 158 43.98 -8.79 15.84
CA HIS A 158 43.28 -7.50 15.88
C HIS A 158 41.83 -7.74 16.27
N THR A 159 41.23 -6.80 17.00
CA THR A 159 39.80 -6.84 17.27
C THR A 159 39.07 -5.68 16.62
N THR A 160 37.94 -5.96 16.00
CA THR A 160 36.99 -4.95 15.54
C THR A 160 35.90 -4.79 16.60
N GLY A 161 35.67 -3.56 17.03
CA GLY A 161 34.58 -3.23 17.95
C GLY A 161 33.21 -3.24 17.26
N THR A 162 32.16 -3.32 18.08
CA THR A 162 30.79 -3.10 17.59
C THR A 162 30.60 -1.60 17.33
N LEU A 163 30.00 -1.27 16.18
CA LEU A 163 29.90 0.12 15.71
C LEU A 163 29.10 1.03 16.66
N MET A 164 28.23 0.47 17.52
CA MET A 164 27.37 1.22 18.45
C MET A 164 27.09 0.47 19.76
N PRO A 165 26.87 1.19 20.88
CA PRO A 165 26.42 0.58 22.13
C PRO A 165 25.11 -0.19 21.96
N MET A 166 24.96 -1.32 22.65
CA MET A 166 23.79 -2.21 22.55
C MET A 166 22.44 -1.49 22.76
N TRP A 167 22.38 -0.53 23.70
CA TRP A 167 21.16 0.25 23.95
C TRP A 167 20.78 1.16 22.77
N VAL A 168 21.78 1.72 22.07
CA VAL A 168 21.55 2.53 20.85
C VAL A 168 21.03 1.63 19.74
N GLN A 169 21.59 0.44 19.59
CA GLN A 169 21.16 -0.52 18.56
C GLN A 169 19.70 -0.93 18.76
N ILE A 170 19.29 -1.24 20.00
CA ILE A 170 17.89 -1.60 20.30
C ILE A 170 16.93 -0.45 19.97
N ILE A 171 17.25 0.78 20.39
CA ILE A 171 16.42 1.95 20.07
C ILE A 171 16.34 2.15 18.55
N LEU A 172 17.46 2.00 17.85
CA LEU A 172 17.52 2.16 16.39
C LEU A 172 16.69 1.08 15.68
N ILE A 173 16.72 -0.17 16.12
CA ILE A 173 15.91 -1.27 15.57
C ILE A 173 14.41 -0.96 15.73
N ILE A 174 13.99 -0.48 16.90
CA ILE A 174 12.59 -0.10 17.14
C ILE A 174 12.16 1.03 16.18
N VAL A 175 12.99 2.06 16.02
CA VAL A 175 12.71 3.16 15.09
C VAL A 175 12.64 2.66 13.64
N LEU A 176 13.54 1.76 13.23
CA LEU A 176 13.54 1.17 11.90
C LEU A 176 12.30 0.31 11.65
N PHE A 177 11.78 -0.41 12.64
CA PHE A 177 10.51 -1.13 12.51
C PHE A 177 9.33 -0.19 12.22
N PHE A 178 9.24 0.93 12.95
CA PHE A 178 8.19 1.93 12.68
C PHE A 178 8.35 2.56 11.30
N LEU A 179 9.58 2.84 10.89
CA LEU A 179 9.87 3.45 9.60
C LEU A 179 9.58 2.50 8.43
N SER A 180 9.92 1.21 8.58
CA SER A 180 9.58 0.12 7.66
C SER A 180 8.06 0.03 7.48
N GLY A 181 7.35 -0.05 8.61
CA GLY A 181 5.90 -0.02 8.66
C GLY A 181 5.28 1.17 7.95
N LEU A 182 5.83 2.34 8.20
CA LEU A 182 5.32 3.56 7.60
C LEU A 182 5.54 3.59 6.09
N PHE A 183 6.72 3.20 5.57
CA PHE A 183 6.93 3.18 4.12
C PHE A 183 6.08 2.14 3.41
N SER A 184 6.01 0.93 3.95
CA SER A 184 5.19 -0.13 3.41
C SER A 184 3.70 0.25 3.42
N GLY A 185 3.22 0.80 4.54
CA GLY A 185 1.85 1.27 4.70
C GLY A 185 1.50 2.45 3.79
N LEU A 186 2.37 3.48 3.72
CA LEU A 186 2.17 4.63 2.83
C LEU A 186 2.20 4.23 1.35
N ASN A 187 3.01 3.24 0.98
CA ASN A 187 3.04 2.75 -0.39
C ASN A 187 1.65 2.25 -0.80
N LEU A 188 1.02 1.41 0.01
CA LEU A 188 -0.34 0.95 -0.27
C LEU A 188 -1.37 2.10 -0.15
N GLY A 189 -1.33 2.84 0.96
CA GLY A 189 -2.36 3.82 1.30
C GLY A 189 -2.36 5.09 0.45
N LEU A 190 -1.20 5.56 -0.02
CA LEU A 190 -1.13 6.71 -0.93
C LEU A 190 -1.33 6.31 -2.38
N MET A 191 -0.86 5.13 -2.79
CA MET A 191 -1.04 4.66 -4.16
C MET A 191 -2.48 4.23 -4.44
N SER A 192 -3.22 3.76 -3.43
CA SER A 192 -4.64 3.46 -3.57
C SER A 192 -5.52 4.69 -3.80
N LEU A 193 -5.06 5.87 -3.39
CA LEU A 193 -5.78 7.14 -3.59
C LEU A 193 -5.56 7.64 -5.03
N ASP A 194 -6.62 7.70 -5.82
CA ASP A 194 -6.56 8.23 -7.18
C ASP A 194 -6.52 9.77 -7.19
N LYS A 195 -5.91 10.35 -8.23
CA LYS A 195 -5.81 11.80 -8.43
C LYS A 195 -7.20 12.46 -8.49
N THR A 196 -8.16 11.77 -9.10
CA THR A 196 -9.54 12.24 -9.23
C THR A 196 -10.28 12.18 -7.88
N GLU A 197 -10.16 11.08 -7.15
CA GLU A 197 -10.75 10.94 -5.82
C GLU A 197 -10.22 12.00 -4.86
N LEU A 198 -8.91 12.28 -4.90
CA LEU A 198 -8.30 13.31 -4.07
C LEU A 198 -8.85 14.72 -4.36
N LYS A 199 -9.16 15.02 -5.63
CA LYS A 199 -9.82 16.29 -6.03
C LYS A 199 -11.28 16.35 -5.55
N ILE A 200 -11.99 15.23 -5.58
CA ILE A 200 -13.36 15.13 -5.06
C ILE A 200 -13.34 15.39 -3.55
N ILE A 201 -12.44 14.76 -2.80
CA ILE A 201 -12.29 14.96 -1.35
C ILE A 201 -11.88 16.41 -1.04
N GLU A 202 -11.00 17.03 -1.82
CA GLU A 202 -10.63 18.44 -1.67
C GLU A 202 -11.84 19.38 -1.83
N SER A 203 -12.81 19.03 -2.67
CA SER A 203 -13.99 19.86 -2.97
C SER A 203 -15.17 19.59 -2.03
N ALA A 204 -15.46 18.31 -1.77
CA ALA A 204 -16.68 17.85 -1.11
C ALA A 204 -16.45 17.17 0.26
N GLY A 205 -15.19 16.93 0.67
CA GLY A 205 -14.87 16.26 1.93
C GLY A 205 -15.09 17.10 3.20
N ALA A 206 -14.89 16.48 4.35
CA ALA A 206 -14.91 17.16 5.64
C ALA A 206 -13.76 18.21 5.74
N PRO A 207 -13.88 19.27 6.57
CA PRO A 207 -12.86 20.32 6.65
C PRO A 207 -11.44 19.81 6.93
N ASN A 208 -11.30 18.76 7.75
CA ASN A 208 -10.00 18.14 8.03
C ASN A 208 -9.47 17.35 6.82
N GLU A 209 -10.34 16.59 6.15
CA GLU A 209 -9.98 15.78 4.97
C GLU A 209 -9.59 16.65 3.79
N LYS A 210 -10.25 17.81 3.61
CA LYS A 210 -9.90 18.81 2.60
C LYS A 210 -8.47 19.29 2.75
N ASN A 211 -8.05 19.61 3.98
CA ASN A 211 -6.69 20.04 4.26
C ASN A 211 -5.67 18.91 4.01
N TYR A 212 -6.00 17.67 4.37
CA TYR A 212 -5.15 16.50 4.12
C TYR A 212 -4.99 16.21 2.63
N ALA A 213 -6.09 16.22 1.87
CA ALA A 213 -6.09 16.03 0.42
C ALA A 213 -5.25 17.10 -0.28
N LYS A 214 -5.45 18.37 0.06
CA LYS A 214 -4.69 19.49 -0.49
C LYS A 214 -3.18 19.38 -0.23
N ALA A 215 -2.79 18.88 0.94
CA ALA A 215 -1.39 18.70 1.30
C ALA A 215 -0.71 17.54 0.55
N ILE A 216 -1.43 16.42 0.35
CA ILE A 216 -0.91 15.22 -0.32
C ILE A 216 -0.90 15.35 -1.85
N ARG A 217 -1.87 16.08 -2.43
CA ARG A 217 -2.05 16.20 -3.89
C ARG A 217 -0.76 16.45 -4.69
N PRO A 218 0.08 17.45 -4.37
CA PRO A 218 1.29 17.72 -5.16
C PRO A 218 2.32 16.58 -5.12
N VAL A 219 2.29 15.74 -4.08
CA VAL A 219 3.16 14.58 -3.95
C VAL A 219 2.61 13.40 -4.75
N ARG A 220 1.29 13.18 -4.72
CA ARG A 220 0.61 12.11 -5.50
C ARG A 220 0.57 12.41 -7.00
N GLU A 221 0.56 13.69 -7.40
CA GLU A 221 0.67 14.10 -8.80
C GLU A 221 1.93 13.51 -9.45
N LYS A 222 3.04 13.43 -8.70
CA LYS A 222 4.30 12.76 -9.09
C LYS A 222 4.32 11.30 -8.64
N GLY A 223 3.31 10.53 -9.05
CA GLY A 223 3.06 9.16 -8.58
C GLY A 223 4.26 8.22 -8.73
N ASN A 224 4.87 8.16 -9.91
CA ASN A 224 6.04 7.29 -10.17
C ASN A 224 7.26 7.67 -9.30
N LEU A 225 7.51 8.96 -9.08
CA LEU A 225 8.58 9.41 -8.17
C LEU A 225 8.30 9.04 -6.71
N LEU A 226 7.04 9.20 -6.26
CA LEU A 226 6.60 8.81 -4.93
C LEU A 226 6.71 7.29 -4.73
N LEU A 227 6.28 6.50 -5.72
CA LEU A 227 6.39 5.04 -5.71
C LEU A 227 7.85 4.59 -5.58
N CYS A 228 8.74 5.10 -6.44
CA CYS A 228 10.16 4.78 -6.38
C CYS A 228 10.78 5.18 -5.03
N THR A 229 10.42 6.35 -4.49
CA THR A 229 10.90 6.82 -3.19
C THR A 229 10.49 5.89 -2.05
N LEU A 230 9.20 5.53 -1.97
CA LEU A 230 8.67 4.69 -0.89
C LEU A 230 9.21 3.26 -0.99
N LEU A 231 9.33 2.70 -2.20
CA LEU A 231 9.91 1.37 -2.41
C LEU A 231 11.40 1.33 -2.04
N LEU A 232 12.19 2.31 -2.51
CA LEU A 232 13.61 2.41 -2.14
C LEU A 232 13.78 2.60 -0.63
N GLY A 233 12.95 3.45 -0.01
CA GLY A 233 12.94 3.65 1.43
C GLY A 233 12.65 2.35 2.19
N ASN A 234 11.63 1.59 1.77
CA ASN A 234 11.28 0.31 2.38
C ASN A 234 12.43 -0.69 2.29
N VAL A 235 13.02 -0.87 1.10
CA VAL A 235 14.16 -1.78 0.89
C VAL A 235 15.36 -1.36 1.73
N LEU A 236 15.69 -0.06 1.75
CA LEU A 236 16.81 0.47 2.54
C LEU A 236 16.63 0.22 4.04
N VAL A 237 15.43 0.46 4.57
CA VAL A 237 15.14 0.26 6.00
C VAL A 237 15.13 -1.22 6.36
N ASN A 238 14.52 -2.08 5.54
CA ASN A 238 14.43 -3.52 5.80
C ASN A 238 15.81 -4.21 5.76
N THR A 239 16.67 -3.80 4.82
CA THR A 239 18.05 -4.29 4.74
C THR A 239 18.89 -3.79 5.91
N SER A 240 18.79 -2.51 6.26
CA SER A 240 19.49 -1.95 7.42
C SER A 240 19.06 -2.62 8.73
N LEU A 241 17.76 -2.89 8.89
CA LEU A 241 17.21 -3.59 10.06
C LEU A 241 17.78 -5.00 10.16
N THR A 242 17.82 -5.75 9.05
CA THR A 242 18.35 -7.12 9.04
C THR A 242 19.83 -7.16 9.41
N ILE A 243 20.63 -6.23 8.91
CA ILE A 243 22.06 -6.13 9.24
C ILE A 243 22.26 -5.79 10.73
N LEU A 244 21.49 -4.86 11.28
CA LEU A 244 21.56 -4.51 12.71
C LEU A 244 21.08 -5.66 13.60
N MET A 245 20.09 -6.43 13.16
CA MET A 245 19.62 -7.61 13.86
C MET A 245 20.71 -8.69 13.89
N ASP A 246 21.45 -8.87 12.80
CA ASP A 246 22.58 -9.81 12.72
C ASP A 246 23.69 -9.47 13.74
N ASP A 247 24.08 -8.20 13.79
CA ASP A 247 25.08 -7.70 14.76
C ASP A 247 24.63 -7.92 16.21
N LEU A 248 23.33 -7.80 16.50
CA LEU A 248 22.77 -7.96 17.85
C LEU A 248 22.58 -9.43 18.26
N THR A 249 22.21 -10.30 17.32
CA THR A 249 21.94 -11.73 17.63
C THR A 249 23.21 -12.58 17.57
N GLY A 250 24.24 -12.16 16.85
CA GLY A 250 25.52 -12.87 16.70
C GLY A 250 25.44 -14.20 15.92
N SER A 251 24.24 -14.58 15.50
CA SER A 251 23.94 -15.81 14.78
C SER A 251 23.07 -15.49 13.56
N GLY A 252 23.68 -15.53 12.37
CA GLY A 252 23.02 -15.12 11.11
C GLY A 252 21.70 -15.84 10.83
N LEU A 253 21.56 -17.11 11.23
CA LEU A 253 20.31 -17.85 11.04
C LEU A 253 19.15 -17.30 11.88
N PHE A 254 19.38 -17.06 13.17
CA PHE A 254 18.33 -16.51 14.05
C PHE A 254 18.03 -15.05 13.72
N ALA A 255 19.03 -14.28 13.28
CA ALA A 255 18.85 -12.91 12.83
C ALA A 255 17.94 -12.83 11.60
N VAL A 256 18.17 -13.68 10.59
CA VAL A 256 17.34 -13.72 9.37
C VAL A 256 15.91 -14.17 9.67
N ILE A 257 15.73 -15.23 10.47
CA ILE A 257 14.37 -15.71 10.82
C ILE A 257 13.63 -14.65 11.63
N GLY A 258 14.28 -14.08 12.65
CA GLY A 258 13.72 -13.06 13.52
C GLY A 258 13.37 -11.78 12.76
N SER A 259 14.29 -11.27 11.92
CA SER A 259 14.05 -10.07 11.11
C SER A 259 12.95 -10.30 10.09
N THR A 260 12.89 -11.46 9.44
CA THR A 260 11.87 -11.78 8.44
C THR A 260 10.47 -11.80 9.05
N ILE A 261 10.28 -12.52 10.17
CA ILE A 261 8.98 -12.56 10.87
C ILE A 261 8.62 -11.17 11.40
N GLY A 262 9.58 -10.47 12.01
CA GLY A 262 9.38 -9.13 12.54
C GLY A 262 8.95 -8.13 11.47
N ILE A 263 9.69 -8.06 10.35
CA ILE A 263 9.41 -7.15 9.23
C ILE A 263 8.06 -7.50 8.61
N THR A 264 7.77 -8.78 8.39
CA THR A 264 6.52 -9.20 7.76
C THR A 264 5.30 -8.81 8.60
N VAL A 265 5.33 -9.08 9.91
CA VAL A 265 4.18 -8.82 10.80
C VAL A 265 4.09 -7.34 11.15
N PHE A 266 5.17 -6.78 11.70
CA PHE A 266 5.17 -5.42 12.26
C PHE A 266 5.58 -4.33 11.27
N GLY A 267 6.37 -4.66 10.24
CA GLY A 267 6.83 -3.73 9.20
C GLY A 267 5.99 -3.73 7.92
N GLU A 268 5.16 -4.74 7.66
CA GLU A 268 4.37 -4.80 6.43
C GLU A 268 2.88 -5.04 6.70
N ILE A 269 2.48 -6.21 7.20
CA ILE A 269 1.07 -6.60 7.26
C ILE A 269 0.25 -5.67 8.16
N MET A 270 0.67 -5.45 9.42
CA MET A 270 -0.10 -4.60 10.33
C MET A 270 -0.16 -3.14 9.84
N PRO A 271 0.95 -2.49 9.46
CA PRO A 271 0.93 -1.10 8.99
C PRO A 271 0.16 -0.92 7.67
N GLN A 272 0.27 -1.85 6.73
CA GLN A 272 -0.50 -1.82 5.48
C GLN A 272 -2.00 -1.94 5.74
N ALA A 273 -2.43 -2.81 6.65
CA ALA A 273 -3.84 -2.93 7.01
C ALA A 273 -4.40 -1.63 7.61
N VAL A 274 -3.62 -0.92 8.43
CA VAL A 274 -4.01 0.37 9.01
C VAL A 274 -4.03 1.47 7.94
N CYS A 275 -3.00 1.55 7.10
CA CYS A 275 -2.90 2.56 6.05
C CYS A 275 -3.89 2.33 4.90
N SER A 276 -4.35 1.10 4.67
CA SER A 276 -5.42 0.82 3.72
C SER A 276 -6.74 1.49 4.12
N ARG A 277 -7.02 1.66 5.42
CA ARG A 277 -8.24 2.31 5.93
C ARG A 277 -8.07 3.80 6.21
N HIS A 278 -6.90 4.22 6.69
CA HIS A 278 -6.64 5.59 7.14
C HIS A 278 -5.51 6.28 6.35
N GLY A 279 -5.26 5.85 5.11
CA GLY A 279 -4.13 6.28 4.28
C GLY A 279 -4.06 7.79 4.09
N LEU A 280 -5.21 8.45 3.85
CA LEU A 280 -5.28 9.90 3.68
C LEU A 280 -4.80 10.66 4.93
N ALA A 281 -5.28 10.27 6.12
CA ALA A 281 -4.94 10.95 7.36
C ALA A 281 -3.48 10.68 7.77
N ILE A 282 -3.02 9.43 7.64
CA ILE A 282 -1.65 9.04 7.98
C ILE A 282 -0.66 9.71 7.04
N GLY A 283 -0.90 9.63 5.73
CA GLY A 283 -0.05 10.25 4.72
C GLY A 283 0.05 11.77 4.84
N ALA A 284 -1.01 12.45 5.28
CA ALA A 284 -0.97 13.89 5.46
C ALA A 284 -0.17 14.27 6.71
N LYS A 285 -0.30 13.51 7.80
CA LYS A 285 0.47 13.72 9.03
C LYS A 285 1.96 13.39 8.86
N THR A 286 2.29 12.38 8.06
CA THR A 286 3.69 11.97 7.81
C THR A 286 4.30 12.61 6.58
N LEU A 287 3.60 13.58 5.96
CA LEU A 287 4.03 14.25 4.73
C LEU A 287 5.43 14.87 4.83
N TRP A 288 5.78 15.46 5.98
CA TRP A 288 7.11 16.03 6.20
C TRP A 288 8.21 14.96 6.08
N LEU A 289 7.98 13.78 6.67
CA LEU A 289 8.91 12.66 6.60
C LEU A 289 8.99 12.10 5.18
N THR A 290 7.86 11.93 4.49
CA THR A 290 7.83 11.46 3.10
C THR A 290 8.60 12.41 2.18
N LYS A 291 8.47 13.73 2.37
CA LYS A 291 9.23 14.74 1.62
C LYS A 291 10.73 14.70 1.93
N LEU A 292 11.11 14.49 3.19
CA LEU A 292 12.50 14.32 3.58
C LEU A 292 13.13 13.12 2.85
N PHE A 293 12.46 11.97 2.85
CA PHE A 293 12.95 10.79 2.14
C PHE A 293 12.95 10.98 0.64
N MET A 294 11.93 11.63 0.07
CA MET A 294 11.91 11.97 -1.35
C MET A 294 13.11 12.84 -1.75
N LEU A 295 13.57 13.75 -0.88
CA LEU A 295 14.78 14.54 -1.09
C LEU A 295 16.05 13.68 -1.01
N ILE A 296 16.17 12.82 0.00
CA ILE A 296 17.34 11.95 0.21
C ILE A 296 17.48 10.93 -0.92
N THR A 297 16.38 10.29 -1.33
CA THR A 297 16.38 9.28 -2.39
C THR A 297 16.31 9.90 -3.78
N PHE A 298 16.10 11.22 -3.90
CA PHE A 298 15.99 11.93 -5.18
C PHE A 298 17.06 11.56 -6.23
N PRO A 299 18.38 11.52 -5.92
CA PRO A 299 19.41 11.22 -6.93
C PRO A 299 19.25 9.85 -7.59
N VAL A 300 18.65 8.89 -6.89
CA VAL A 300 18.40 7.52 -7.40
C VAL A 300 16.96 7.37 -7.90
N ALA A 301 15.98 7.93 -7.18
CA ALA A 301 14.57 7.81 -7.50
C ALA A 301 14.18 8.57 -8.78
N PHE A 302 14.78 9.73 -9.05
CA PHE A 302 14.49 10.54 -10.24
C PHE A 302 14.81 9.85 -11.58
N PRO A 303 16.01 9.29 -11.80
CA PRO A 303 16.30 8.61 -13.07
C PRO A 303 15.44 7.36 -13.26
N VAL A 304 15.13 6.65 -12.17
CA VAL A 304 14.24 5.47 -12.21
C VAL A 304 12.80 5.89 -12.54
N SER A 305 12.28 6.94 -11.90
CA SER A 305 10.93 7.44 -12.19
C SER A 305 10.81 7.96 -13.63
N PHE A 306 11.82 8.68 -14.12
CA PHE A 306 11.87 9.15 -15.51
C PHE A 306 11.89 7.99 -16.52
N LEU A 307 12.62 6.91 -16.20
CA LEU A 307 12.61 5.70 -17.02
C LEU A 307 11.23 5.03 -17.01
N LEU A 308 10.57 4.94 -15.85
CA LEU A 308 9.20 4.43 -15.75
C LEU A 308 8.22 5.28 -16.55
N ASP A 309 8.27 6.61 -16.43
CA ASP A 309 7.42 7.55 -17.17
C ASP A 309 7.58 7.36 -18.69
N LYS A 310 8.79 7.07 -19.15
CA LYS A 310 9.08 6.85 -20.58
C LYS A 310 8.59 5.50 -21.12
N ILE A 311 8.60 4.45 -20.29
CA ILE A 311 8.21 3.09 -20.70
C ILE A 311 6.70 2.86 -20.54
N LEU A 312 6.13 3.28 -19.40
CA LEU A 312 4.72 3.05 -19.03
C LEU A 312 3.81 4.24 -19.38
N GLY A 313 4.37 5.44 -19.59
CA GLY A 313 3.61 6.69 -19.70
C GLY A 313 3.33 7.31 -18.33
N GLU A 314 2.82 8.54 -18.31
CA GLU A 314 2.34 9.17 -17.08
C GLU A 314 1.16 8.38 -16.50
N GLU A 315 1.10 8.22 -15.18
CA GLU A 315 -0.10 7.71 -14.49
C GLU A 315 -1.30 8.62 -14.82
N MET A 316 -2.05 8.28 -15.87
CA MET A 316 -3.32 8.89 -16.20
C MET A 316 -4.31 8.47 -15.10
N GLY A 317 -4.80 9.43 -14.31
CA GLY A 317 -5.84 9.17 -13.31
C GLY A 317 -7.07 8.54 -13.96
N GLN A 318 -7.88 7.80 -13.21
CA GLN A 318 -9.04 7.12 -13.79
C GLN A 318 -9.99 8.16 -14.41
N VAL A 319 -10.10 8.13 -15.74
CA VAL A 319 -11.16 8.87 -16.44
C VAL A 319 -12.42 8.03 -16.28
N TYR A 320 -13.36 8.53 -15.48
CA TYR A 320 -14.66 7.89 -15.33
C TYR A 320 -15.46 8.11 -16.61
N SER A 321 -15.75 7.02 -17.33
CA SER A 321 -16.72 7.06 -18.43
C SER A 321 -18.13 7.26 -17.86
N ARG A 322 -19.07 7.71 -18.71
CA ARG A 322 -20.46 7.93 -18.28
C ARG A 322 -21.11 6.65 -17.76
N GLU A 323 -20.78 5.51 -18.36
CA GLU A 323 -21.26 4.19 -17.97
C GLU A 323 -20.70 3.81 -16.59
N LYS A 324 -19.41 4.01 -16.37
CA LYS A 324 -18.77 3.78 -15.05
C LYS A 324 -19.38 4.67 -13.98
N LEU A 325 -19.62 5.95 -14.28
CA LEU A 325 -20.27 6.87 -13.35
C LEU A 325 -21.70 6.42 -13.02
N GLY A 326 -22.48 6.02 -14.03
CA GLY A 326 -23.83 5.49 -13.82
C GLY A 326 -23.88 4.22 -12.98
N VAL A 327 -22.88 3.33 -13.09
CA VAL A 327 -22.74 2.14 -12.24
C VAL A 327 -22.35 2.51 -10.81
N LEU A 328 -21.40 3.43 -10.63
CA LEU A 328 -20.98 3.89 -9.30
C LEU A 328 -22.12 4.51 -8.50
N ILE A 329 -22.94 5.34 -9.15
CA ILE A 329 -24.08 5.99 -8.48
C ILE A 329 -25.14 4.93 -8.10
N ARG A 330 -25.34 3.88 -8.92
CA ARG A 330 -26.26 2.76 -8.60
C ARG A 330 -25.82 2.01 -7.36
N GLU A 331 -24.54 1.69 -7.25
CA GLU A 331 -23.96 1.03 -6.07
C GLU A 331 -24.14 1.87 -4.79
N GLN A 332 -23.93 3.19 -4.88
CA GLN A 332 -24.12 4.10 -3.73
C GLN A 332 -25.58 4.20 -3.28
N ALA A 333 -26.54 4.12 -4.21
CA ALA A 333 -27.97 4.07 -3.88
C ALA A 333 -28.35 2.78 -3.14
N VAL A 334 -27.77 1.63 -3.50
CA VAL A 334 -27.97 0.36 -2.78
C VAL A 334 -27.41 0.43 -1.35
N ALA A 335 -26.33 1.18 -1.14
CA ALA A 335 -25.78 1.45 0.18
C ALA A 335 -26.64 2.42 1.04
N GLY A 336 -27.77 2.91 0.53
CA GLY A 336 -28.74 3.73 1.27
C GLY A 336 -28.35 5.20 1.43
N THR A 337 -27.33 5.67 0.69
CA THR A 337 -26.85 7.06 0.77
C THR A 337 -27.63 8.04 -0.11
N VAL A 338 -28.37 7.53 -1.11
CA VAL A 338 -29.14 8.32 -2.07
C VAL A 338 -30.57 7.77 -2.13
N ALA A 339 -31.58 8.64 -2.11
CA ALA A 339 -32.97 8.22 -2.21
C ALA A 339 -33.25 7.62 -3.60
N THR A 340 -34.12 6.60 -3.68
CA THR A 340 -34.45 5.91 -4.93
C THR A 340 -34.99 6.85 -6.01
N ASP A 341 -35.70 7.91 -5.62
CA ASP A 341 -36.26 8.90 -6.53
C ASP A 341 -35.17 9.80 -7.12
N GLU A 342 -34.21 10.25 -6.31
CA GLU A 342 -33.05 11.02 -6.76
C GLU A 342 -32.18 10.20 -7.72
N MET A 343 -32.03 8.90 -7.43
CA MET A 343 -31.30 7.96 -8.27
C MET A 343 -31.94 7.80 -9.66
N ASN A 344 -33.26 7.70 -9.71
CA ASN A 344 -34.01 7.61 -10.96
C ASN A 344 -33.85 8.87 -11.80
N ILE A 345 -33.85 10.06 -11.18
CA ILE A 345 -33.63 11.34 -11.86
C ILE A 345 -32.21 11.39 -12.46
N ILE A 346 -31.18 11.06 -11.68
CA ILE A 346 -29.78 11.10 -12.15
C ILE A 346 -29.57 10.09 -13.28
N THR A 347 -30.11 8.88 -13.13
CA THR A 347 -30.05 7.85 -14.17
C THR A 347 -30.78 8.28 -15.43
N GLY A 348 -31.96 8.89 -15.28
CA GLY A 348 -32.76 9.42 -16.37
C GLY A 348 -32.04 10.53 -17.13
N ALA A 349 -31.38 11.45 -16.42
CA ALA A 349 -30.58 12.53 -17.01
C ALA A 349 -29.37 11.99 -17.78
N LEU A 350 -28.65 11.00 -17.23
CA LEU A 350 -27.55 10.33 -17.94
C LEU A 350 -28.05 9.61 -19.19
N ALA A 351 -29.19 8.92 -19.09
CA ALA A 351 -29.80 8.18 -20.20
C ALA A 351 -30.37 9.11 -21.30
N LEU A 352 -30.80 10.33 -20.96
CA LEU A 352 -31.32 11.31 -21.93
C LEU A 352 -30.28 11.65 -23.00
N THR A 353 -29.00 11.73 -22.60
CA THR A 353 -27.90 12.04 -23.53
C THR A 353 -27.54 10.88 -24.47
N THR A 354 -27.96 9.65 -24.15
CA THR A 354 -27.61 8.45 -24.92
C THR A 354 -28.78 7.92 -25.76
N LYS A 355 -30.02 8.17 -25.32
CA LYS A 355 -31.22 7.66 -25.98
C LYS A 355 -31.65 8.53 -27.15
N THR A 356 -32.27 7.90 -28.14
CA THR A 356 -32.88 8.58 -29.28
C THR A 356 -34.39 8.65 -29.13
N VAL A 357 -35.02 9.45 -30.00
CA VAL A 357 -36.47 9.52 -30.15
C VAL A 357 -37.08 8.13 -30.39
N ALA A 358 -36.43 7.30 -31.20
CA ALA A 358 -36.89 5.95 -31.51
C ALA A 358 -37.11 5.08 -30.25
N ASP A 359 -36.29 5.26 -29.21
CA ASP A 359 -36.35 4.47 -27.97
C ASP A 359 -37.58 4.77 -27.10
N VAL A 360 -38.27 5.89 -27.34
CA VAL A 360 -39.37 6.40 -26.50
C VAL A 360 -40.64 6.73 -27.27
N MET A 361 -40.62 6.66 -28.61
CA MET A 361 -41.77 6.96 -29.46
C MET A 361 -42.89 5.93 -29.32
N THR A 362 -44.13 6.38 -29.57
CA THR A 362 -45.30 5.50 -29.62
C THR A 362 -45.55 5.11 -31.06
N PRO A 363 -45.57 3.82 -31.43
CA PRO A 363 -45.84 3.38 -32.80
C PRO A 363 -47.15 3.96 -33.34
N LEU A 364 -47.21 4.29 -34.64
CA LEU A 364 -48.40 4.87 -35.26
C LEU A 364 -49.63 3.99 -35.18
N SER A 365 -49.44 2.67 -35.23
CA SER A 365 -50.50 1.68 -35.11
C SER A 365 -51.30 1.86 -33.83
N ASP A 366 -50.62 2.28 -32.77
CA ASP A 366 -51.13 2.36 -31.41
C ASP A 366 -51.57 3.79 -31.06
N ALA A 367 -51.36 4.75 -31.98
CA ALA A 367 -51.73 6.14 -31.81
C ALA A 367 -53.22 6.38 -32.09
N PHE A 368 -53.90 7.02 -31.15
CA PHE A 368 -55.25 7.53 -31.34
C PHE A 368 -55.19 8.79 -32.22
N MET A 369 -55.91 8.76 -33.34
CA MET A 369 -55.92 9.83 -34.35
C MET A 369 -57.32 9.98 -34.93
N LEU A 370 -57.65 11.18 -35.38
CA LEU A 370 -58.94 11.50 -36.02
C LEU A 370 -58.73 11.74 -37.51
N SER A 371 -59.76 11.45 -38.32
CA SER A 371 -59.75 11.82 -39.72
C SER A 371 -60.05 13.30 -39.90
N TYR A 372 -59.44 13.92 -40.89
CA TYR A 372 -59.70 15.32 -41.27
C TYR A 372 -61.17 15.55 -41.70
N SER A 373 -61.83 14.49 -42.19
CA SER A 373 -63.23 14.50 -42.59
C SER A 373 -64.21 14.14 -41.46
N ASP A 374 -63.73 13.80 -40.27
CA ASP A 374 -64.62 13.44 -39.17
C ASP A 374 -65.42 14.66 -38.69
N VAL A 375 -66.63 14.40 -38.22
CA VAL A 375 -67.51 15.40 -37.61
C VAL A 375 -67.45 15.28 -36.10
N LEU A 376 -67.36 16.43 -35.43
CA LEU A 376 -67.35 16.52 -33.98
C LEU A 376 -68.78 16.35 -33.45
N ASP A 377 -69.30 15.13 -33.56
CA ASP A 377 -70.58 14.72 -33.00
C ASP A 377 -70.42 14.31 -31.52
N PHE A 378 -71.56 13.99 -30.87
CA PHE A 378 -71.54 13.55 -29.48
C PHE A 378 -70.67 12.31 -29.24
N ASN A 379 -70.67 11.35 -30.19
CA ASN A 379 -69.90 10.11 -30.05
C ASN A 379 -68.39 10.38 -30.16
N THR A 380 -67.96 11.12 -31.18
CA THR A 380 -66.56 11.47 -31.42
C THR A 380 -66.01 12.32 -30.28
N MET A 381 -66.77 13.31 -29.78
CA MET A 381 -66.36 14.07 -28.60
C MET A 381 -66.25 13.20 -27.36
N ASN A 382 -67.22 12.31 -27.12
CA ASN A 382 -67.16 11.38 -25.99
C ASN A 382 -65.95 10.44 -26.10
N ASP A 383 -65.61 9.96 -27.29
CA ASP A 383 -64.42 9.14 -27.55
C ASP A 383 -63.14 9.91 -27.23
N ILE A 384 -63.02 11.17 -27.71
CA ILE A 384 -61.90 12.08 -27.39
C ILE A 384 -61.75 12.24 -25.86
N TYR A 385 -62.84 12.53 -25.15
CA TYR A 385 -62.80 12.72 -23.71
C TYR A 385 -62.56 11.43 -22.92
N SER A 386 -63.02 10.28 -23.43
CA SER A 386 -62.82 8.98 -22.79
C SER A 386 -61.36 8.51 -22.87
N HIS A 387 -60.68 8.82 -23.98
CA HIS A 387 -59.26 8.52 -24.16
C HIS A 387 -58.35 9.46 -23.36
N GLY A 388 -58.80 10.68 -23.05
CA GLY A 388 -58.08 11.59 -22.14
C GLY A 388 -56.79 12.19 -22.71
N TYR A 389 -56.56 12.08 -24.02
CA TYR A 389 -55.41 12.71 -24.67
C TYR A 389 -55.63 14.20 -24.84
N THR A 390 -54.65 15.03 -24.48
CA THR A 390 -54.77 16.50 -24.64
C THR A 390 -54.57 16.95 -26.09
N ARG A 391 -53.78 16.19 -26.87
CA ARG A 391 -53.40 16.53 -28.25
C ARG A 391 -53.58 15.31 -29.12
N ILE A 392 -54.32 15.47 -30.21
CA ILE A 392 -54.75 14.37 -31.09
C ILE A 392 -54.35 14.74 -32.52
N PRO A 393 -53.58 13.91 -33.23
CA PRO A 393 -53.27 14.16 -34.63
C PRO A 393 -54.48 13.94 -35.50
N VAL A 394 -54.56 14.76 -36.53
CA VAL A 394 -55.58 14.70 -37.56
C VAL A 394 -54.91 14.34 -38.87
N PHE A 395 -55.31 13.20 -39.44
CA PHE A 395 -54.75 12.68 -40.70
C PHE A 395 -55.73 12.88 -41.85
N GLU A 396 -55.20 12.98 -43.07
CA GLU A 396 -56.00 13.15 -44.28
C GLU A 396 -55.77 11.97 -45.23
N ASN A 397 -56.85 11.22 -45.53
CA ASN A 397 -56.87 10.01 -46.34
C ASN A 397 -56.11 8.81 -45.74
N ASP A 398 -54.81 8.96 -45.51
CA ASP A 398 -53.93 7.94 -44.93
C ASP A 398 -53.47 8.38 -43.54
N ARG A 399 -53.42 7.45 -42.58
CA ARG A 399 -52.91 7.68 -41.23
C ARG A 399 -51.44 8.14 -41.22
N ARG A 400 -50.73 7.85 -42.32
CA ARG A 400 -49.36 8.31 -42.59
C ARG A 400 -49.28 9.76 -43.05
N ASN A 401 -50.40 10.40 -43.35
CA ASN A 401 -50.44 11.79 -43.83
C ASN A 401 -51.09 12.68 -42.75
N ILE A 402 -50.28 13.13 -41.79
CA ILE A 402 -50.74 13.98 -40.68
C ILE A 402 -50.80 15.43 -41.15
N ARG A 403 -52.00 16.01 -41.12
CA ARG A 403 -52.26 17.37 -41.61
C ARG A 403 -52.25 18.42 -40.49
N ALA A 404 -52.78 18.07 -39.31
CA ALA A 404 -52.97 19.01 -38.21
C ALA A 404 -52.91 18.32 -36.83
N VAL A 405 -52.83 19.12 -35.77
CA VAL A 405 -52.99 18.67 -34.36
C VAL A 405 -54.18 19.37 -33.75
N LEU A 406 -55.14 18.59 -33.28
CA LEU A 406 -56.28 19.07 -32.51
C LEU A 406 -55.93 19.07 -31.02
N ASN A 407 -56.13 20.19 -30.33
CA ASN A 407 -56.01 20.27 -28.88
C ASN A 407 -57.40 20.20 -28.26
N VAL A 408 -57.60 19.37 -27.24
CA VAL A 408 -58.93 19.21 -26.62
C VAL A 408 -59.45 20.51 -26.02
N LYS A 409 -58.56 21.43 -25.60
CA LYS A 409 -58.96 22.77 -25.12
C LYS A 409 -59.64 23.62 -26.21
N ASP A 410 -59.31 23.37 -27.48
CA ASP A 410 -59.85 24.11 -28.62
C ASP A 410 -61.31 23.68 -28.91
N LEU A 411 -61.75 22.54 -28.35
CA LEU A 411 -63.12 22.01 -28.42
C LEU A 411 -64.05 22.59 -27.34
N ALA A 412 -63.56 23.38 -26.39
CA ALA A 412 -64.32 23.81 -25.21
C ALA A 412 -65.57 24.66 -25.53
N PHE A 413 -65.57 25.35 -26.67
CA PHE A 413 -66.66 26.21 -27.12
C PHE A 413 -67.45 25.64 -28.30
N ILE A 414 -67.20 24.38 -28.67
CA ILE A 414 -67.88 23.72 -29.79
C ILE A 414 -69.08 22.96 -29.26
N ASN A 415 -70.27 23.25 -29.80
CA ASN A 415 -71.47 22.51 -29.48
C ASN A 415 -71.55 21.24 -30.33
N THR A 416 -71.93 20.11 -29.71
CA THR A 416 -72.10 18.82 -30.40
C THR A 416 -73.25 18.83 -31.41
N GLU A 417 -74.22 19.73 -31.25
CA GLU A 417 -75.38 19.83 -32.14
C GLU A 417 -75.05 20.46 -33.50
N ASP A 418 -73.96 21.23 -33.55
CA ASP A 418 -73.53 21.95 -34.76
C ASP A 418 -72.83 21.04 -35.78
N ASN A 419 -72.47 19.81 -35.39
CA ASN A 419 -71.79 18.80 -36.22
C ASN A 419 -70.61 19.40 -37.02
N VAL A 420 -69.80 20.24 -36.36
CA VAL A 420 -68.68 20.93 -36.98
C VAL A 420 -67.63 19.90 -37.42
N PRO A 421 -67.15 19.93 -38.67
CA PRO A 421 -66.10 19.04 -39.12
C PRO A 421 -64.77 19.40 -38.45
N VAL A 422 -63.95 18.40 -38.14
CA VAL A 422 -62.64 18.55 -37.50
C VAL A 422 -61.73 19.51 -38.29
N SER A 423 -61.81 19.46 -39.63
CA SER A 423 -61.09 20.36 -40.54
C SER A 423 -61.26 21.84 -40.21
N THR A 424 -62.48 22.30 -39.90
CA THR A 424 -62.76 23.71 -39.62
C THR A 424 -62.03 24.21 -38.38
N VAL A 425 -61.96 23.36 -37.35
CA VAL A 425 -61.27 23.68 -36.09
C VAL A 425 -59.75 23.69 -36.32
N CYS A 426 -59.24 22.68 -37.03
CA CYS A 426 -57.82 22.58 -37.35
C CYS A 426 -57.33 23.75 -38.20
N ASP A 427 -58.09 24.14 -39.23
CA ASP A 427 -57.73 25.25 -40.12
C ASP A 427 -57.81 26.59 -39.39
N PHE A 428 -58.75 26.76 -38.46
CA PHE A 428 -58.91 27.99 -37.68
C PHE A 428 -57.71 28.25 -36.76
N TYR A 429 -57.25 27.23 -36.03
CA TYR A 429 -56.12 27.37 -35.10
C TYR A 429 -54.75 27.23 -35.76
N ASN A 430 -54.68 26.59 -36.94
CA ASN A 430 -53.51 26.43 -37.81
C ASN A 430 -52.17 26.26 -37.05
N ARG A 431 -52.12 25.25 -36.17
CA ARG A 431 -50.94 25.01 -35.33
C ARG A 431 -49.79 24.44 -36.17
N SER A 432 -48.59 24.97 -35.98
CA SER A 432 -47.39 24.45 -36.63
C SER A 432 -47.06 23.05 -36.12
N ILE A 433 -46.53 22.22 -37.03
CA ILE A 433 -46.08 20.86 -36.76
C ILE A 433 -44.58 20.81 -36.96
N ILE A 434 -43.82 20.51 -35.92
CA ILE A 434 -42.38 20.25 -36.05
C ILE A 434 -42.16 18.76 -36.20
N ILE A 435 -41.54 18.41 -37.32
CA ILE A 435 -41.11 17.06 -37.65
C ILE A 435 -39.68 16.84 -37.17
N VAL A 436 -39.43 15.73 -36.46
CA VAL A 436 -38.08 15.32 -36.03
C VAL A 436 -37.85 13.85 -36.41
N LEU A 437 -36.60 13.55 -36.76
CA LEU A 437 -36.14 12.22 -37.14
C LEU A 437 -36.05 11.29 -35.92
N ASP A 438 -36.24 10.00 -36.16
CA ASP A 438 -36.13 8.90 -35.19
C ASP A 438 -34.75 8.82 -34.50
N ALA A 439 -33.68 9.13 -35.26
CA ALA A 439 -32.29 9.13 -34.82
C ALA A 439 -31.93 10.36 -33.95
N THR A 440 -32.84 11.31 -33.79
CA THR A 440 -32.56 12.53 -33.03
C THR A 440 -32.41 12.23 -31.55
N ASN A 441 -31.42 12.84 -30.91
CA ASN A 441 -31.14 12.66 -29.49
C ASN A 441 -32.21 13.31 -28.62
N LEU A 442 -32.58 12.66 -27.52
CA LEU A 442 -33.59 13.19 -26.59
C LEU A 442 -33.16 14.49 -25.90
N GLU A 443 -31.86 14.74 -25.74
CA GLU A 443 -31.37 16.01 -25.20
C GLU A 443 -31.72 17.19 -26.12
N ALA A 444 -31.50 17.02 -27.43
CA ALA A 444 -31.86 18.02 -28.43
C ALA A 444 -33.38 18.19 -28.48
N MET A 445 -34.11 17.09 -28.45
CA MET A 445 -35.57 17.09 -28.49
C MET A 445 -36.20 17.77 -27.25
N LEU A 446 -35.63 17.55 -26.06
CA LEU A 446 -36.03 18.25 -24.84
C LEU A 446 -35.76 19.76 -24.93
N LYS A 447 -34.67 20.16 -25.58
CA LYS A 447 -34.35 21.57 -25.81
C LYS A 447 -35.37 22.23 -26.74
N GLU A 448 -35.81 21.55 -27.80
CA GLU A 448 -36.88 22.01 -28.69
C GLU A 448 -38.21 22.15 -27.93
N PHE A 449 -38.59 21.15 -27.11
CA PHE A 449 -39.79 21.23 -26.28
C PHE A 449 -39.80 22.42 -25.31
N ARG A 450 -38.64 22.77 -24.74
CA ARG A 450 -38.53 23.90 -23.82
C ARG A 450 -38.68 25.25 -24.50
N GLN A 451 -38.48 25.33 -25.82
CA GLN A 451 -38.64 26.58 -26.59
C GLN A 451 -40.11 26.90 -26.90
N GLY A 452 -41.04 26.02 -26.49
CA GLY A 452 -42.48 26.30 -26.53
C GLY A 452 -43.17 25.95 -27.84
N GLU A 453 -42.49 25.28 -28.76
CA GLU A 453 -43.06 24.89 -30.04
C GLU A 453 -43.58 23.44 -30.06
N PHE A 454 -44.60 23.20 -30.88
CA PHE A 454 -45.36 21.96 -30.95
C PHE A 454 -44.68 20.96 -31.91
N ILE A 455 -44.41 19.74 -31.44
CA ILE A 455 -43.63 18.74 -32.18
C ILE A 455 -44.50 17.50 -32.45
N LEU A 456 -44.67 17.12 -33.73
CA LEU A 456 -45.13 15.78 -34.15
C LEU A 456 -44.03 15.13 -34.98
N LEU A 457 -43.68 13.90 -34.65
CA LEU A 457 -42.55 13.23 -35.29
C LEU A 457 -42.96 12.58 -36.62
N HIS A 458 -42.07 12.65 -37.60
CA HIS A 458 -42.22 12.00 -38.90
C HIS A 458 -40.93 11.22 -39.13
N ASP A 459 -41.09 9.92 -39.38
CA ASP A 459 -39.98 9.07 -39.74
C ASP A 459 -39.65 9.29 -41.23
N VAL A 460 -38.40 9.56 -41.57
CA VAL A 460 -37.94 9.51 -42.96
C VAL A 460 -37.00 8.34 -43.06
N VAL A 461 -37.57 7.14 -43.23
CA VAL A 461 -36.83 6.00 -43.76
C VAL A 461 -36.98 6.03 -45.27
N ASP A 462 -35.85 6.10 -45.97
CA ASP A 462 -35.78 5.89 -47.40
C ASP A 462 -36.59 4.63 -47.78
N ILE A 463 -37.59 4.83 -48.66
CA ILE A 463 -38.47 3.80 -49.24
C ILE A 463 -39.56 3.26 -48.28
N GLY A 464 -40.57 4.08 -48.00
CA GLY A 464 -41.84 3.62 -47.43
C GLY A 464 -42.33 4.52 -46.31
N VAL A 465 -43.39 5.27 -46.57
CA VAL A 465 -43.90 6.32 -45.66
C VAL A 465 -44.52 5.67 -44.43
N ASP A 466 -43.99 5.88 -43.23
CA ASP A 466 -44.67 5.57 -41.96
C ASP A 466 -44.53 6.80 -41.03
N CYS A 467 -45.59 7.60 -40.87
CA CYS A 467 -45.60 8.63 -39.82
C CYS A 467 -45.72 7.96 -38.46
N VAL A 468 -45.16 8.51 -37.38
CA VAL A 468 -45.27 7.92 -36.03
C VAL A 468 -45.47 9.04 -35.00
N LEU A 469 -46.59 9.00 -34.27
CA LEU A 469 -46.93 10.03 -33.31
C LEU A 469 -46.17 9.86 -31.99
N LEU A 470 -45.39 10.86 -31.58
CA LEU A 470 -44.87 10.88 -30.21
C LEU A 470 -45.92 11.40 -29.22
N ARG A 471 -46.11 10.62 -28.16
CA ARG A 471 -46.80 10.98 -26.92
C ARG A 471 -46.34 12.37 -26.45
N VAL A 472 -47.25 13.33 -26.46
CA VAL A 472 -47.00 14.60 -25.77
C VAL A 472 -46.93 14.30 -24.28
N LEU A 473 -45.77 14.59 -23.68
CA LEU A 473 -45.43 14.33 -22.29
C LEU A 473 -46.53 14.75 -21.31
N CYS A 474 -47.37 13.78 -20.95
CA CYS A 474 -48.05 13.64 -19.67
C CYS A 474 -48.45 12.15 -19.55
N PRO A 475 -48.02 11.40 -18.53
CA PRO A 475 -47.11 11.74 -17.46
C PRO A 475 -45.65 11.51 -17.89
N VAL A 476 -44.76 12.24 -17.26
CA VAL A 476 -43.34 11.92 -17.18
C VAL A 476 -43.18 10.41 -16.96
N PRO A 477 -42.32 9.68 -17.71
CA PRO A 477 -42.13 8.25 -17.53
C PRO A 477 -41.93 7.93 -16.04
N SER A 478 -42.42 6.78 -15.55
CA SER A 478 -42.33 6.43 -14.12
C SER A 478 -40.90 6.52 -13.55
N TRP A 479 -39.89 6.29 -14.39
CA TRP A 479 -38.45 6.43 -14.08
C TRP A 479 -37.90 7.86 -14.12
N LEU A 480 -38.69 8.85 -14.53
CA LEU A 480 -38.33 10.27 -14.58
C LEU A 480 -39.24 11.11 -13.67
N THR A 481 -40.02 10.47 -12.80
CA THR A 481 -40.91 11.18 -11.86
C THR A 481 -40.07 11.99 -10.88
N PHE A 482 -40.03 13.30 -11.10
CA PHE A 482 -39.46 14.25 -10.14
C PHE A 482 -40.29 14.19 -8.86
N GLY A 483 -39.71 13.61 -7.80
CA GLY A 483 -40.32 13.65 -6.47
C GLY A 483 -40.70 15.09 -6.10
N LYS A 484 -42.01 15.32 -5.89
CA LYS A 484 -42.60 16.53 -5.29
C LYS A 484 -41.99 17.89 -5.69
N VAL A 485 -41.60 18.09 -6.95
CA VAL A 485 -41.37 19.44 -7.48
C VAL A 485 -42.46 19.74 -8.50
N THR A 486 -43.53 20.33 -8.00
CA THR A 486 -44.57 20.96 -8.81
C THR A 486 -43.95 22.17 -9.51
N VAL A 487 -43.56 22.02 -10.77
CA VAL A 487 -43.33 23.18 -11.63
C VAL A 487 -44.69 23.83 -11.84
N THR A 488 -44.95 24.89 -11.08
CA THR A 488 -46.10 25.76 -11.25
C THR A 488 -45.89 26.57 -12.53
N GLY A 489 -46.49 26.08 -13.60
CA GLY A 489 -46.51 26.72 -14.92
C GLY A 489 -47.66 26.15 -15.71
N ASP A 490 -48.83 26.74 -15.50
CA ASP A 490 -50.08 26.67 -16.25
C ASP A 490 -50.52 25.34 -16.90
N ILE A 491 -51.66 24.87 -16.38
CA ILE A 491 -52.65 23.93 -16.98
C ILE A 491 -52.46 22.45 -16.61
N CYS A 492 -53.11 22.05 -15.50
CA CYS A 492 -53.80 20.75 -15.42
C CYS A 492 -54.90 20.81 -14.34
N TYR A 493 -56.14 21.06 -14.75
CA TYR A 493 -57.33 20.77 -13.95
C TYR A 493 -58.25 19.89 -14.79
N MET A 494 -58.47 18.66 -14.33
CA MET A 494 -59.80 18.08 -14.08
C MET A 494 -59.61 16.63 -13.63
N GLN A 495 -59.92 16.41 -12.36
CA GLN A 495 -59.87 15.15 -11.66
C GLN A 495 -61.18 14.41 -11.88
N LYS A 496 -61.16 13.26 -12.59
CA LYS A 496 -62.33 12.38 -12.68
C LYS A 496 -62.28 11.37 -11.55
N ALA A 497 -62.87 11.74 -10.42
CA ALA A 497 -63.30 10.82 -9.40
C ALA A 497 -64.63 10.18 -9.83
N VAL A 498 -64.62 8.94 -10.33
CA VAL A 498 -65.81 8.07 -10.39
C VAL A 498 -65.37 6.59 -10.36
N ASN A 499 -65.86 5.88 -9.33
CA ASN A 499 -66.01 4.43 -9.16
C ASN A 499 -64.78 3.54 -8.90
N LEU A 500 -64.45 3.43 -7.60
CA LEU A 500 -64.26 2.12 -6.99
C LEU A 500 -65.61 1.69 -6.41
N LYS A 501 -66.18 0.60 -6.94
CA LYS A 501 -67.34 -0.09 -6.35
C LYS A 501 -66.84 -1.22 -5.46
N ASP A 502 -67.31 -1.17 -4.22
CA ASP A 502 -67.75 -2.29 -3.37
C ASP A 502 -66.83 -3.51 -3.22
N GLU A 503 -66.19 -3.61 -2.05
CA GLU A 503 -66.47 -4.68 -1.09
C GLU A 503 -65.93 -4.29 0.30
N GLY A 504 -66.74 -4.48 1.35
CA GLY A 504 -66.23 -4.50 2.73
C GLY A 504 -66.91 -3.57 3.74
N TYR A 505 -68.16 -3.88 4.05
CA TYR A 505 -68.90 -3.41 5.22
C TYR A 505 -68.12 -3.68 6.53
N SER A 506 -67.76 -2.66 7.32
CA SER A 506 -67.85 -2.73 8.79
C SER A 506 -67.65 -1.35 9.44
N GLN A 507 -68.55 -1.08 10.39
CA GLN A 507 -68.71 0.12 11.19
C GLN A 507 -67.50 0.41 12.08
N SER A 508 -67.22 1.70 12.36
CA SER A 508 -67.09 2.23 13.73
C SER A 508 -66.43 3.63 13.79
N LYS A 509 -67.23 4.60 14.26
CA LYS A 509 -66.88 5.77 15.10
C LYS A 509 -65.90 6.81 14.53
N ALA A 510 -66.34 7.99 14.14
CA ALA A 510 -66.81 9.09 14.99
C ALA A 510 -65.74 9.66 15.96
N ALA A 511 -65.31 10.87 15.62
CA ALA A 511 -64.94 11.99 16.51
C ALA A 511 -63.60 11.98 17.28
N ARG A 512 -62.99 13.19 17.26
CA ARG A 512 -61.88 13.77 18.04
C ARG A 512 -60.54 13.80 17.28
N GLY A 513 -59.83 14.93 17.16
CA GLY A 513 -60.03 16.21 17.82
C GLY A 513 -59.24 17.34 17.18
N ILE A 514 -59.89 18.51 17.20
CA ILE A 514 -59.23 19.82 17.20
C ILE A 514 -59.01 20.15 18.68
N LYS A 515 -57.78 20.42 19.09
CA LYS A 515 -57.35 21.55 19.96
C LYS A 515 -56.10 21.23 20.79
N ASN A 516 -55.19 22.21 20.72
CA ASN A 516 -54.37 22.78 21.79
C ASN A 516 -53.16 22.01 22.32
N GLY A 517 -52.06 22.75 22.40
CA GLY A 517 -50.84 22.40 23.12
C GLY A 517 -49.89 23.60 23.15
N GLU A 518 -50.31 24.68 23.79
CA GLU A 518 -49.40 25.65 24.41
C GLU A 518 -48.67 24.98 25.58
N ASN A 519 -47.40 25.39 25.76
CA ASN A 519 -46.68 25.60 27.02
C ASN A 519 -45.97 24.46 27.79
N GLU A 520 -44.83 24.93 28.34
CA GLU A 520 -44.00 24.46 29.46
C GLU A 520 -43.00 23.31 29.18
N ARG A 521 -41.68 23.62 29.13
CA ARG A 521 -40.75 23.77 30.27
C ARG A 521 -40.65 22.52 31.15
N GLN A 522 -39.63 21.70 30.88
CA GLN A 522 -38.58 21.32 31.83
C GLN A 522 -37.40 20.69 31.10
#